data_AF-A0A969H1B7-F1
#
_entry.id   AF-A0A969H1B7-F1
#
_cell.length_a   1.000
_cell.length_b   1.000
_cell.length_c   1.000
_cell.angle_alpha   90.00
_cell.angle_beta   90.00
_cell.angle_gamma   90.00
#
_symmetry.space_group_name_H-M   'P 1'
#
loop_
_entity.id
_entity.type
_entity.pdbx_description
1 polymer ?
#
loop_
_entity_poly.entity_id
_entity_poly.type
_entity_poly.pdbx_seq_one_letter_code
_entity_poly.pdbx_strand_id
1 'polypeptide(L)'
;MLTPKNKRKLLDPSPKQRVLMRLSQFESGSVDAWWHLCREMLLLPTSTHYHERLEGDITTLPGWQEASEETKLRIIAAAKKYVEHGEPETDAWLGTGSFRDSALDGYKALRLIAAKDPGSISTISVYLWKKWAAIILDYPNAREDKDKEIRQRLIKEAYQNASEEVIRALIILIDQEKRSE
;
A
#
# COMPACT_ATOMS: atom_id res chain seq x y z
N MET A 1 42.13 15.66 -17.77
CA MET A 1 41.54 16.20 -16.52
C MET A 1 40.24 15.44 -16.26
N LEU A 2 40.20 14.64 -15.20
CA LEU A 2 39.00 13.89 -14.79
C LEU A 2 38.08 14.85 -14.01
N THR A 3 36.90 15.12 -14.53
CA THR A 3 35.84 15.85 -13.80
C THR A 3 35.53 15.15 -12.48
N PRO A 4 35.41 15.88 -11.36
CA PRO A 4 35.11 15.26 -10.07
C PRO A 4 33.73 14.61 -10.14
N LYS A 5 33.67 13.31 -9.81
CA LYS A 5 32.41 12.56 -9.63
C LYS A 5 31.49 13.37 -8.71
N ASN A 6 30.36 13.82 -9.25
CA ASN A 6 29.31 14.51 -8.52
C ASN A 6 28.87 13.65 -7.32
N LYS A 7 29.37 13.96 -6.11
CA LYS A 7 28.97 13.28 -4.88
C LYS A 7 27.52 13.67 -4.62
N ARG A 8 26.58 12.81 -4.99
CA ARG A 8 25.15 13.03 -4.74
C ARG A 8 24.95 13.33 -3.25
N LYS A 9 24.30 14.46 -2.95
CA LYS A 9 23.99 14.87 -1.58
C LYS A 9 23.09 13.82 -0.94
N LEU A 10 23.45 13.36 0.25
CA LEU A 10 22.60 12.46 1.04
C LEU A 10 21.37 13.21 1.54
N LEU A 11 20.25 12.50 1.61
CA LEU A 11 19.02 13.02 2.22
C LEU A 11 19.21 13.22 3.73
N ASP A 12 18.74 14.37 4.21
CA ASP A 12 18.68 14.73 5.63
C ASP A 12 17.25 15.20 5.96
N PRO A 13 16.53 14.58 6.91
CA PRO A 13 16.87 13.32 7.57
C PRO A 13 16.98 12.15 6.57
N SER A 14 17.74 11.12 6.93
CA SER A 14 17.90 9.90 6.11
C SER A 14 16.55 9.20 5.88
N PRO A 15 16.38 8.39 4.81
CA PRO A 15 15.17 7.61 4.59
C PRO A 15 14.74 6.78 5.82
N LYS A 16 15.70 6.11 6.47
CA LYS A 16 15.45 5.37 7.72
C LYS A 16 14.86 6.25 8.82
N GLN A 17 15.41 7.44 9.05
CA GLN A 17 14.87 8.38 10.03
C GLN A 17 13.47 8.86 9.65
N ARG A 18 13.21 9.11 8.36
CA ARG A 18 11.89 9.50 7.86
C ARG A 18 10.84 8.42 8.09
N VAL A 19 11.18 7.16 7.81
CA VAL A 19 10.32 5.99 8.12
C VAL A 19 10.00 5.94 9.60
N LEU A 20 11.00 6.04 10.48
CA LEU A 20 10.77 6.04 11.93
C LEU A 20 9.92 7.22 12.41
N MET A 21 10.13 8.42 11.86
CA MET A 21 9.31 9.59 12.17
C MET A 21 7.84 9.39 11.79
N ARG A 22 7.56 8.87 10.59
CA ARG A 22 6.18 8.60 10.16
C ARG A 22 5.54 7.47 10.94
N LEU A 23 6.31 6.45 11.29
CA LEU A 23 5.83 5.34 12.11
C LEU A 23 5.45 5.80 13.51
N SER A 24 6.29 6.62 14.16
CA SER A 24 5.97 7.20 15.46
C SER A 24 4.77 8.17 15.39
N GLN A 25 4.64 8.93 14.30
CA GLN A 25 3.46 9.78 14.08
C GLN A 25 2.19 8.93 13.97
N PHE A 26 2.23 7.82 13.24
CA PHE A 26 1.11 6.88 13.13
C PHE A 26 0.74 6.29 14.49
N GLU A 27 1.73 5.82 15.24
CA GLU A 27 1.56 5.24 16.57
C GLU A 27 0.96 6.23 17.58
N SER A 28 1.17 7.54 17.37
CA SER A 28 0.56 8.61 18.18
C SER A 28 -0.90 8.92 17.82
N GLY A 29 -1.48 8.22 16.84
CA GLY A 29 -2.90 8.31 16.47
C GLY A 29 -3.18 8.95 15.10
N SER A 30 -2.16 9.41 14.38
CA SER A 30 -2.32 10.01 13.06
C SER A 30 -2.43 8.93 11.97
N VAL A 31 -3.63 8.42 11.70
CA VAL A 31 -3.85 7.34 10.71
C VAL A 31 -3.28 7.66 9.33
N ASP A 32 -3.41 8.92 8.88
CA ASP A 32 -2.86 9.39 7.60
C ASP A 32 -1.33 9.29 7.52
N ALA A 33 -0.62 9.16 8.65
CA ALA A 33 0.83 8.97 8.61
C ALA A 33 1.24 7.66 7.91
N TRP A 34 0.33 6.71 7.73
CA TRP A 34 0.57 5.46 6.99
C TRP A 34 0.90 5.71 5.51
N TRP A 35 0.13 6.52 4.79
CA TRP A 35 0.40 6.76 3.38
C TRP A 35 1.74 7.50 3.19
N HIS A 36 2.06 8.40 4.12
CA HIS A 36 3.36 9.04 4.19
C HIS A 36 4.48 8.03 4.46
N LEU A 37 4.29 7.10 5.40
CA LEU A 37 5.23 6.02 5.69
C LEU A 37 5.53 5.18 4.44
N CYS A 38 4.48 4.74 3.73
CA CYS A 38 4.59 4.02 2.45
C CYS A 38 5.41 4.79 1.42
N ARG A 39 5.20 6.10 1.34
CA ARG A 39 5.96 6.98 0.46
C ARG A 39 7.44 7.10 0.87
N GLU A 40 7.76 7.23 2.16
CA GLU A 40 9.15 7.30 2.63
C GLU A 40 9.92 5.98 2.39
N MET A 41 9.23 4.83 2.34
CA MET A 41 9.86 3.54 2.04
C MET A 41 10.48 3.45 0.64
N LEU A 42 10.04 4.29 -0.31
CA LEU A 42 10.53 4.35 -1.68
C LEU A 42 11.91 5.06 -1.81
N LEU A 43 12.36 5.77 -0.78
CA LEU A 43 13.55 6.62 -0.88
C LEU A 43 14.84 5.83 -0.68
N LEU A 44 15.76 6.00 -1.63
CA LEU A 44 17.19 5.69 -1.45
C LEU A 44 17.88 6.88 -0.76
N PRO A 45 19.04 6.67 -0.10
CA PRO A 45 19.78 7.76 0.56
C PRO A 45 20.15 8.95 -0.34
N THR A 46 20.16 8.75 -1.66
CA THR A 46 20.49 9.77 -2.66
C THR A 46 19.31 10.13 -3.59
N SER A 47 18.10 9.68 -3.27
CA SER A 47 16.91 9.97 -4.07
C SER A 47 16.67 11.48 -4.18
N THR A 48 16.39 11.96 -5.39
CA THR A 48 15.94 13.35 -5.63
C THR A 48 14.44 13.43 -5.90
N HIS A 49 13.81 12.30 -6.22
CA HIS A 49 12.37 12.15 -6.44
C HIS A 49 11.89 10.80 -5.87
N TYR A 50 10.58 10.64 -5.71
CA TYR A 50 9.96 9.36 -5.33
C TYR A 50 9.75 8.53 -6.60
N HIS A 51 10.19 7.26 -6.60
CA HIS A 51 10.05 6.33 -7.73
C HIS A 51 8.91 5.33 -7.46
N GLU A 52 8.27 4.81 -8.53
CA GLU A 52 7.39 3.62 -8.53
C GLU A 52 6.34 3.52 -7.40
N ARG A 53 5.51 4.56 -7.25
CA ARG A 53 4.43 4.64 -6.24
C ARG A 53 3.43 3.47 -6.27
N LEU A 54 3.30 2.78 -7.40
CA LEU A 54 2.35 1.69 -7.59
C LEU A 54 2.91 0.31 -7.17
N GLU A 55 4.18 0.22 -6.78
CA GLU A 55 4.72 -1.00 -6.16
C GLU A 55 3.86 -1.37 -4.94
N GLY A 56 3.17 -2.50 -5.05
CA GLY A 56 2.30 -3.03 -4.00
C GLY A 56 3.12 -3.68 -2.90
N ASP A 57 4.26 -4.28 -3.26
CA ASP A 57 5.17 -4.93 -2.35
C ASP A 57 6.07 -3.96 -1.62
N ILE A 58 5.57 -3.40 -0.53
CA ILE A 58 6.42 -2.55 0.30
C ILE A 58 7.65 -3.29 0.87
N THR A 59 7.69 -4.63 0.81
CA THR A 59 8.84 -5.41 1.28
C THR A 59 9.99 -5.45 0.30
N THR A 60 9.78 -5.14 -0.98
CA THR A 60 10.85 -4.96 -1.97
C THR A 60 11.51 -3.58 -1.85
N LEU A 61 10.86 -2.65 -1.16
CA LEU A 61 11.29 -1.27 -1.08
C LEU A 61 12.52 -1.06 -0.19
N PRO A 62 13.40 -0.11 -0.53
CA PRO A 62 14.62 0.17 0.24
C PRO A 62 14.37 0.40 1.74
N GLY A 63 13.33 1.18 2.07
CA GLY A 63 13.01 1.48 3.47
C GLY A 63 12.64 0.26 4.30
N TRP A 64 12.04 -0.78 3.69
CA TRP A 64 11.80 -2.05 4.37
C TRP A 64 13.08 -2.88 4.53
N GLN A 65 13.89 -2.96 3.47
CA GLN A 65 15.12 -3.76 3.48
C GLN A 65 16.13 -3.25 4.51
N GLU A 66 16.22 -1.93 4.69
CA GLU A 66 17.10 -1.29 5.67
C GLU A 66 16.53 -1.22 7.10
N ALA A 67 15.24 -1.53 7.28
CA ALA A 67 14.59 -1.50 8.58
C ALA A 67 15.09 -2.64 9.48
N SER A 68 15.22 -2.36 10.79
CA SER A 68 15.46 -3.41 11.78
C SER A 68 14.24 -4.31 11.90
N GLU A 69 14.42 -5.54 12.40
CA GLU A 69 13.30 -6.45 12.66
C GLU A 69 12.25 -5.83 13.61
N GLU A 70 12.69 -5.11 14.63
CA GLU A 70 11.80 -4.33 15.51
C GLU A 70 10.96 -3.31 14.72
N THR A 71 11.59 -2.57 13.80
CA THR A 71 10.89 -1.59 12.96
C THR A 71 9.91 -2.28 12.02
N LYS A 72 10.28 -3.43 11.44
CA LYS A 72 9.39 -4.22 10.58
C LYS A 72 8.16 -4.71 11.32
N LEU A 73 8.31 -5.21 12.56
CA LEU A 73 7.19 -5.61 13.41
C LEU A 73 6.23 -4.44 13.70
N ARG A 74 6.78 -3.26 13.98
CA ARG A 74 5.98 -2.04 14.17
C ARG A 74 5.25 -1.63 12.89
N ILE A 75 5.89 -1.72 11.72
CA ILE A 75 5.25 -1.46 10.42
C ILE A 75 4.10 -2.44 10.16
N ILE A 76 4.28 -3.74 10.45
CA ILE A 76 3.21 -4.75 10.30
C ILE A 76 2.03 -4.41 11.24
N ALA A 77 2.31 -4.03 12.49
CA ALA A 77 1.26 -3.62 13.41
C ALA A 77 0.54 -2.35 12.93
N ALA A 78 1.26 -1.38 12.37
CA ALA A 78 0.69 -0.18 11.77
C ALA A 78 -0.19 -0.50 10.56
N ALA A 79 0.21 -1.43 9.69
CA ALA A 79 -0.58 -1.89 8.56
C ALA A 79 -1.95 -2.44 9.02
N LYS A 80 -1.98 -3.29 10.05
CA LYS A 80 -3.23 -3.82 10.62
C LYS A 80 -4.14 -2.71 11.13
N LYS A 81 -3.58 -1.76 11.88
CA LYS A 81 -4.33 -0.60 12.38
C LYS A 81 -4.84 0.29 11.25
N TYR A 82 -4.09 0.44 10.17
CA TYR A 82 -4.51 1.23 9.01
C TYR A 82 -5.67 0.55 8.26
N VAL A 83 -5.64 -0.78 8.11
CA VAL A 83 -6.78 -1.52 7.54
C VAL A 83 -8.04 -1.32 8.39
N GLU A 84 -7.91 -1.25 9.70
CA GLU A 84 -9.04 -1.05 10.61
C GLU A 84 -9.58 0.40 10.59
N HIS A 85 -8.70 1.40 10.60
CA HIS A 85 -9.06 2.80 10.85
C HIS A 85 -8.97 3.72 9.61
N GLY A 86 -8.15 3.37 8.63
CA GLY A 86 -7.97 4.12 7.39
C GLY A 86 -9.21 4.05 6.50
N GLU A 87 -9.39 5.00 5.60
CA GLU A 87 -10.58 5.11 4.74
C GLU A 87 -10.16 5.11 3.26
N PRO A 88 -10.57 4.13 2.43
CA PRO A 88 -10.24 4.12 1.01
C PRO A 88 -10.94 5.22 0.20
N GLU A 89 -11.98 5.87 0.74
CA GLU A 89 -12.73 6.91 0.02
C GLU A 89 -13.25 6.41 -1.33
N THR A 90 -13.74 5.16 -1.38
CA THR A 90 -14.10 4.42 -2.61
C THR A 90 -14.97 5.24 -3.57
N ASP A 91 -16.01 5.90 -3.06
CA ASP A 91 -16.93 6.71 -3.86
C ASP A 91 -16.25 7.91 -4.55
N ALA A 92 -15.10 8.36 -4.05
CA ALA A 92 -14.37 9.51 -4.58
C ALA A 92 -13.40 9.16 -5.72
N TRP A 93 -13.18 7.87 -6.02
CA TRP A 93 -12.18 7.46 -7.02
C TRP A 93 -12.59 6.29 -7.91
N LEU A 94 -13.42 5.36 -7.43
CA LEU A 94 -13.80 4.18 -8.21
C LEU A 94 -14.54 4.59 -9.49
N GLY A 95 -14.09 4.09 -10.65
CA GLY A 95 -14.69 4.42 -11.94
C GLY A 95 -14.23 5.77 -12.54
N THR A 96 -13.35 6.51 -11.87
CA THR A 96 -12.87 7.84 -12.32
C THR A 96 -11.58 7.79 -13.14
N GLY A 97 -10.89 6.65 -13.18
CA GLY A 97 -9.55 6.53 -13.77
C GLY A 97 -8.42 7.13 -12.93
N SER A 98 -8.71 7.58 -11.70
CA SER A 98 -7.73 8.08 -10.74
C SER A 98 -7.90 7.37 -9.39
N PHE A 99 -6.83 7.29 -8.60
CA PHE A 99 -6.84 6.61 -7.29
C PHE A 99 -6.53 7.59 -6.16
N ARG A 100 -7.12 7.34 -4.98
CA ARG A 100 -6.70 7.98 -3.72
C ARG A 100 -5.49 7.27 -3.14
N ASP A 101 -4.56 8.03 -2.58
CA ASP A 101 -3.41 7.49 -1.86
C ASP A 101 -3.85 6.61 -0.69
N SER A 102 -4.91 7.02 -0.01
CA SER A 102 -5.52 6.29 1.10
C SER A 102 -5.98 4.89 0.69
N ALA A 103 -6.59 4.76 -0.49
CA ALA A 103 -6.96 3.48 -1.08
C ALA A 103 -5.73 2.64 -1.44
N LEU A 104 -4.81 3.19 -2.25
CA LEU A 104 -3.61 2.48 -2.72
C LEU A 104 -2.79 1.92 -1.56
N ASP A 105 -2.55 2.73 -0.53
CA ASP A 105 -1.76 2.32 0.61
C ASP A 105 -2.53 1.39 1.56
N GLY A 106 -3.86 1.33 1.45
CA GLY A 106 -4.68 0.29 2.06
C GLY A 106 -4.48 -1.08 1.42
N TYR A 107 -4.41 -1.17 0.09
CA TYR A 107 -4.01 -2.40 -0.58
C TYR A 107 -2.62 -2.85 -0.14
N LYS A 108 -1.64 -1.92 -0.08
CA LYS A 108 -0.29 -2.24 0.40
C LYS A 108 -0.28 -2.77 1.82
N ALA A 109 -1.12 -2.23 2.71
CA ALA A 109 -1.28 -2.72 4.07
C ALA A 109 -1.82 -4.16 4.09
N LEU A 110 -2.91 -4.44 3.37
CA LEU A 110 -3.49 -5.79 3.25
C LEU A 110 -2.50 -6.78 2.67
N ARG A 111 -1.78 -6.38 1.63
CA ARG A 111 -0.75 -7.19 0.97
C ARG A 111 0.42 -7.51 1.91
N LEU A 112 0.89 -6.52 2.67
CA LEU A 112 1.92 -6.74 3.68
C LEU A 112 1.47 -7.76 4.74
N ILE A 113 0.24 -7.61 5.24
CA ILE A 113 -0.33 -8.54 6.22
C ILE A 113 -0.40 -9.94 5.62
N ALA A 114 -0.89 -10.10 4.38
CA ALA A 114 -0.95 -11.39 3.72
C ALA A 114 0.42 -12.06 3.56
N ALA A 115 1.48 -11.27 3.34
CA ALA A 115 2.84 -11.76 3.15
C ALA A 115 3.56 -12.09 4.47
N LYS A 116 3.36 -11.29 5.53
CA LYS A 116 4.16 -11.36 6.77
C LYS A 116 3.41 -11.89 7.98
N ASP A 117 2.08 -11.82 7.95
CA ASP A 117 1.19 -12.35 8.97
C ASP A 117 -0.07 -12.95 8.34
N PRO A 118 0.09 -14.04 7.56
CA PRO A 118 -1.01 -14.63 6.79
C PRO A 118 -2.16 -15.14 7.66
N GLY A 119 -1.93 -15.40 8.96
CA GLY A 119 -2.98 -15.81 9.91
C GLY A 119 -3.91 -14.64 10.29
N SER A 120 -3.41 -13.41 10.25
CA SER A 120 -4.24 -12.22 10.52
C SER A 120 -5.27 -11.96 9.41
N ILE A 121 -5.03 -12.41 8.17
CA ILE A 121 -5.99 -12.25 7.07
C ILE A 121 -7.34 -12.90 7.38
N SER A 122 -7.35 -14.11 7.96
CA SER A 122 -8.59 -14.79 8.35
C SER A 122 -9.30 -14.15 9.55
N THR A 123 -8.67 -13.17 10.23
CA THR A 123 -9.26 -12.45 11.36
C THR A 123 -9.83 -11.09 10.98
N ILE A 124 -9.59 -10.62 9.75
CA ILE A 124 -10.17 -9.38 9.23
C ILE A 124 -11.69 -9.56 9.17
N SER A 125 -12.43 -8.63 9.76
CA SER A 125 -13.89 -8.71 9.80
C SER A 125 -14.51 -8.50 8.42
N VAL A 126 -15.71 -9.06 8.22
CA VAL A 126 -16.50 -8.84 7.00
C VAL A 126 -16.66 -7.35 6.68
N TYR A 127 -16.89 -6.51 7.70
CA TYR A 127 -17.00 -5.06 7.52
C TYR A 127 -15.75 -4.45 6.85
N LEU A 128 -14.56 -4.84 7.29
CA LEU A 128 -13.31 -4.34 6.70
C LEU A 128 -13.09 -4.90 5.28
N TRP A 129 -13.45 -6.16 5.02
CA TRP A 129 -13.43 -6.69 3.65
C TRP A 129 -14.34 -5.90 2.71
N LYS A 130 -15.56 -5.57 3.14
CA LYS A 130 -16.50 -4.72 2.38
C LYS A 130 -15.89 -3.36 2.09
N LYS A 131 -15.27 -2.74 3.10
CA LYS A 131 -14.62 -1.44 3.00
C LYS A 131 -13.52 -1.41 1.94
N TRP A 132 -12.64 -2.42 1.92
CA TRP A 132 -11.47 -2.45 1.04
C TRP A 132 -11.67 -3.21 -0.28
N ALA A 133 -12.83 -3.85 -0.50
CA ALA A 133 -13.10 -4.72 -1.64
C ALA A 133 -12.77 -4.06 -3.00
N ALA A 134 -13.16 -2.80 -3.19
CA ALA A 134 -12.96 -2.09 -4.44
C ALA A 134 -11.48 -1.92 -4.81
N ILE A 135 -10.63 -1.51 -3.86
CA ILE A 135 -9.20 -1.33 -4.16
C ILE A 135 -8.46 -2.66 -4.29
N ILE A 136 -8.91 -3.72 -3.62
CA ILE A 136 -8.36 -5.07 -3.82
C ILE A 136 -8.59 -5.54 -5.26
N LEU A 137 -9.75 -5.22 -5.82
CA LEU A 137 -10.10 -5.58 -7.19
C LEU A 137 -9.38 -4.71 -8.23
N ASP A 138 -9.35 -3.40 -8.02
CA ASP A 138 -8.90 -2.40 -9.02
C ASP A 138 -7.44 -1.93 -8.84
N TYR A 139 -6.64 -2.59 -8.00
CA TYR A 139 -5.26 -2.13 -7.77
C TYR A 139 -4.45 -2.14 -9.10
N PRO A 140 -3.79 -1.03 -9.48
CA PRO A 140 -3.29 -0.81 -10.85
C PRO A 140 -2.06 -1.65 -11.25
N ASN A 141 -1.53 -2.50 -10.38
CA ASN A 141 -0.25 -3.18 -10.60
C ASN A 141 -0.38 -4.69 -10.88
N ALA A 142 -1.20 -5.05 -11.87
CA ALA A 142 -1.51 -6.44 -12.22
C ALA A 142 -0.43 -7.18 -13.04
N ARG A 143 0.75 -6.57 -13.30
CA ARG A 143 1.70 -7.07 -14.31
C ARG A 143 2.90 -7.85 -13.79
N GLU A 144 3.09 -7.97 -12.48
CA GLU A 144 4.20 -8.77 -11.94
C GLU A 144 3.76 -10.18 -11.53
N ASP A 145 4.32 -11.20 -12.20
CA ASP A 145 4.05 -12.61 -11.90
C ASP A 145 4.35 -12.96 -10.44
N LYS A 146 5.29 -12.26 -9.80
CA LYS A 146 5.70 -12.49 -8.40
C LYS A 146 4.63 -12.13 -7.38
N ASP A 147 3.70 -11.22 -7.71
CA ASP A 147 2.64 -10.80 -6.80
C ASP A 147 1.30 -11.52 -7.03
N LYS A 148 1.26 -12.39 -8.06
CA LYS A 148 0.02 -13.00 -8.52
C LYS A 148 -0.68 -13.83 -7.44
N GLU A 149 0.08 -14.62 -6.68
CA GLU A 149 -0.49 -15.52 -5.66
C GLU A 149 -1.12 -14.75 -4.49
N ILE A 150 -0.43 -13.73 -3.97
CA ILE A 150 -0.95 -12.89 -2.88
C ILE A 150 -2.18 -12.12 -3.37
N ARG A 151 -2.12 -11.54 -4.57
CA ARG A 151 -3.27 -10.83 -5.15
C ARG A 151 -4.48 -11.74 -5.33
N GLN A 152 -4.29 -12.93 -5.90
CA GLN A 152 -5.36 -13.91 -6.07
C GLN A 152 -5.96 -14.33 -4.73
N ARG A 153 -5.13 -14.50 -3.69
CA ARG A 153 -5.60 -14.75 -2.34
C ARG A 153 -6.45 -13.58 -1.82
N LEU A 154 -5.98 -12.34 -1.91
CA LEU A 154 -6.73 -11.18 -1.44
C LEU A 154 -8.06 -11.01 -2.18
N ILE A 155 -8.09 -11.20 -3.50
CA ILE A 155 -9.32 -11.16 -4.30
C ILE A 155 -10.28 -12.27 -3.85
N LYS A 156 -9.77 -13.49 -3.61
CA LYS A 156 -10.58 -14.61 -3.14
C LYS A 156 -11.18 -14.31 -1.77
N GLU A 157 -10.38 -13.85 -0.82
CA GLU A 157 -10.85 -13.49 0.53
C GLU A 157 -11.88 -12.34 0.48
N ALA A 158 -11.64 -11.32 -0.35
CA ALA A 158 -12.57 -10.22 -0.56
C ALA A 158 -13.90 -10.73 -1.15
N TYR A 159 -13.87 -11.61 -2.14
CA TYR A 159 -15.09 -12.18 -2.73
C TYR A 159 -15.84 -13.08 -1.73
N GLN A 160 -15.13 -13.88 -0.93
CA GLN A 160 -15.76 -14.76 0.06
C GLN A 160 -16.44 -13.99 1.19
N ASN A 161 -15.89 -12.84 1.59
CA ASN A 161 -16.40 -12.04 2.71
C ASN A 161 -17.28 -10.86 2.28
N ALA A 162 -17.14 -10.37 1.05
CA ALA A 162 -17.75 -9.14 0.54
C ALA A 162 -18.10 -9.24 -0.96
N SER A 163 -18.74 -10.34 -1.37
CA SER A 163 -19.09 -10.60 -2.77
C SER A 163 -19.92 -9.49 -3.42
N GLU A 164 -20.87 -8.91 -2.68
CA GLU A 164 -21.73 -7.82 -3.18
C GLU A 164 -20.91 -6.57 -3.56
N GLU A 165 -19.96 -6.18 -2.70
CA GLU A 165 -19.09 -5.04 -2.93
C GLU A 165 -18.09 -5.31 -4.07
N VAL A 166 -17.56 -6.53 -4.16
CA VAL A 166 -16.69 -6.94 -5.28
C VAL A 166 -17.45 -6.89 -6.61
N ILE A 167 -18.66 -7.46 -6.67
CA ILE A 167 -19.49 -7.46 -7.88
C ILE A 167 -19.88 -6.03 -8.27
N ARG A 168 -20.25 -5.20 -7.30
CA ARG A 168 -20.58 -3.78 -7.54
C ARG A 168 -19.38 -3.04 -8.12
N ALA A 169 -18.20 -3.20 -7.55
CA ALA A 169 -16.98 -2.57 -8.06
C ALA A 169 -16.69 -3.05 -9.49
N LEU A 170 -16.80 -4.34 -9.76
CA LEU A 170 -16.59 -4.90 -11.10
C LEU A 170 -17.53 -4.29 -12.15
N ILE A 171 -18.82 -4.11 -11.83
CA ILE A 171 -19.78 -3.46 -12.74
C ILE A 171 -19.36 -2.03 -13.07
N ILE A 172 -18.96 -1.25 -12.06
CA ILE A 172 -18.51 0.14 -12.24
C ILE A 172 -17.27 0.20 -13.16
N LEU A 173 -16.32 -0.73 -12.98
CA LEU A 173 -15.10 -0.80 -13.80
C LEU A 173 -15.39 -1.20 -15.25
N ILE A 174 -16.31 -2.15 -15.47
CA ILE A 174 -16.75 -2.52 -16.83
C ILE A 174 -17.38 -1.31 -17.54
N ASP A 175 -18.20 -0.53 -16.84
CA ASP A 175 -18.83 0.66 -17.41
C ASP A 175 -17.83 1.80 -17.66
N GLN A 176 -16.76 1.89 -16.87
CA GLN A 176 -15.65 2.82 -17.13
C GLN A 176 -14.88 2.44 -18.40
N GLU A 177 -14.55 1.16 -18.57
CA GLU A 177 -13.79 0.68 -19.73
C GLU A 177 -14.54 0.98 -21.04
N LYS A 178 -15.85 0.70 -21.08
CA LYS A 178 -16.71 1.02 -22.24
C LYS A 178 -16.77 2.50 -22.59
N ARG A 179 -16.57 3.41 -21.63
CA ARG A 179 -16.55 4.87 -21.87
C ARG A 179 -15.19 5.36 -22.36
N SER A 180 -14.15 4.55 -22.20
CA SER A 180 -12.77 4.87 -22.56
C SER A 180 -12.40 4.36 -23.96
N GLU A 181 -13.26 3.51 -24.55
CA GLU A 181 -13.28 3.09 -25.96
C GLU A 181 -14.03 4.07 -26.86
#